data_AF-A0A7Y3PXP8-F1
#
_entry.id   AF-A0A7Y3PXP8-F1
#
_cell.length_a   1.000
_cell.length_b   1.000
_cell.length_c   1.000
_cell.angle_alpha   90.00
_cell.angle_beta   90.00
_cell.angle_gamma   90.00
#
_symmetry.space_group_name_H-M   'P 1'
#
loop_
_entity.id
_entity.type
_entity.pdbx_description
1 polymer ?
#
loop_
_entity_poly.entity_id
_entity_poly.type
_entity_poly.pdbx_seq_one_letter_code
_entity_poly.pdbx_strand_id
1 'polypeptide(L)' 'YDRVEIRGRVVRFVEGEEAERSMDRLTQKYIGEPKYPWLLEGERRVMLLIEPVKVRRVVGVEPFRPGVLPEAGAGSE' A
#
# COMPACT_ATOMS: atom_id res chain seq x y z
N TYR A 1 0.84 -17.64 -5.64
CA TYR A 1 1.84 -16.57 -5.38
C TYR A 1 2.37 -16.71 -3.96
N ASP A 2 3.60 -16.28 -3.71
CA ASP A 2 4.14 -16.12 -2.35
C ASP A 2 4.12 -14.63 -2.02
N ARG A 3 3.35 -14.23 -1.00
CA ARG A 3 3.21 -12.82 -0.60
C ARG A 3 3.19 -12.67 0.91
N VAL A 4 3.59 -11.49 1.37
CA VAL A 4 3.42 -11.06 2.75
C VAL A 4 2.40 -9.93 2.78
N GLU A 5 1.38 -10.06 3.63
CA GLU A 5 0.37 -9.05 3.92
C GLU A 5 0.66 -8.45 5.30
N ILE A 6 0.79 -7.12 5.36
CA ILE A 6 0.95 -6.36 6.60
C ILE A 6 -0.25 -5.43 6.71
N ARG A 7 -1.02 -5.56 7.80
CA ARG A 7 -2.04 -4.59 8.21
C ARG A 7 -1.46 -3.78 9.35
N GLY A 8 -1.69 -2.48 9.36
CA GLY A 8 -1.15 -1.57 10.37
C GLY A 8 -1.93 -0.28 10.49
N ARG A 9 -1.52 0.56 11.44
CA ARG A 9 -2.03 1.92 11.61
C ARG A 9 -0.95 2.90 11.20
N VAL A 10 -1.34 3.99 10.53
CA VAL A 10 -0.43 5.10 10.31
C VAL A 10 -0.22 5.80 11.64
N VAL A 11 1.02 5.83 12.13
CA VAL A 11 1.38 6.45 13.41
C VAL A 11 2.16 7.76 13.23
N ARG A 12 2.66 8.04 12.02
CA ARG A 12 3.33 9.30 11.71
C ARG A 12 3.25 9.62 10.22
N PHE A 13 3.07 10.90 9.93
CA PHE A 13 3.28 11.51 8.62
C PHE A 13 4.62 12.23 8.63
N VAL A 14 5.44 12.02 7.61
CA VAL A 14 6.72 12.68 7.42
C VAL A 14 6.66 13.42 6.09
N GLU A 15 6.97 14.71 6.14
CA GLU A 15 6.90 15.64 5.01
C GLU A 15 8.20 16.43 4.89
N GLY A 16 8.29 17.26 3.84
CA GLY A 16 9.45 18.11 3.58
C GLY A 16 10.69 17.30 3.24
N GLU A 17 11.87 17.83 3.57
CA GLU A 17 13.14 17.27 3.13
C GLU A 17 13.38 15.83 3.61
N GLU A 18 12.83 15.43 4.76
CA GLU A 18 12.97 14.05 5.25
C GLU A 18 12.26 13.06 4.33
N ALA A 19 11.08 13.43 3.82
CA ALA A 19 10.33 12.65 2.83
C ALA A 19 11.05 12.63 1.48
N GLU A 20 11.61 13.78 1.05
CA GLU A 20 12.38 13.88 -0.20
C GLU A 20 13.62 12.98 -0.17
N ARG A 21 14.47 13.10 0.86
CA ARG A 21 15.66 12.25 1.03
C ARG A 21 15.31 10.77 1.05
N SER A 22 14.15 10.42 1.57
CA SER A 22 13.70 9.04 1.61
C SER A 22 13.25 8.52 0.25
N MET A 23 12.60 9.38 -0.55
CA MET A 23 12.28 9.08 -1.95
C MET A 23 13.54 8.93 -2.79
N ASP A 24 14.56 9.75 -2.57
CA ASP A 24 15.86 9.63 -3.27
C ASP A 24 16.50 8.27 -2.98
N ARG A 25 16.49 7.80 -1.73
CA ARG A 25 16.98 6.45 -1.38
C ARG A 25 16.19 5.33 -2.07
N LEU A 26 14.87 5.46 -2.18
CA LEU A 26 14.04 4.49 -2.91
C LEU A 26 14.33 4.52 -4.41
N THR A 27 14.50 5.70 -4.98
CA THR A 27 14.82 5.87 -6.40
C THR A 27 16.15 5.22 -6.74
N GLN A 28 17.19 5.48 -5.95
CA GLN A 28 18.49 4.85 -6.14
C GLN A 28 18.40 3.32 -6.06
N LYS A 29 17.62 2.81 -5.09
CA LYS A 29 17.47 1.37 -4.86
C LYS A 29 16.76 0.65 -6.02
N TYR A 30 15.72 1.25 -6.59
CA TYR A 30 14.82 0.56 -7.52
C TYR A 30 14.98 0.98 -8.98
N ILE A 31 15.50 2.18 -9.24
CA ILE A 31 15.64 2.76 -10.59
C ILE A 31 17.11 3.08 -10.91
N GLY A 32 17.98 3.19 -9.89
CA GLY A 32 19.41 3.47 -10.07
C GLY A 32 19.76 4.94 -10.24
N GLU A 33 18.76 5.82 -10.20
CA GLU A 33 18.90 7.27 -10.36
C GLU A 33 18.97 7.98 -8.99
N PRO A 34 19.70 9.11 -8.88
CA PRO A 34 19.88 9.81 -7.62
C PRO A 34 18.61 10.52 -7.13
N LYS A 35 17.72 10.91 -8.05
CA LYS A 35 16.44 11.57 -7.77
C LYS A 35 15.35 11.03 -8.69
N TYR A 36 14.11 11.02 -8.21
CA TYR A 36 12.98 10.50 -8.99
C TYR A 36 12.71 11.39 -10.24
N PRO A 37 12.88 10.86 -11.47
CA PRO A 37 12.92 11.70 -12.66
C PRO A 37 11.54 12.22 -13.12
N TRP A 38 10.44 11.66 -12.58
CA TRP A 38 9.08 12.01 -12.97
C TRP A 38 8.30 12.74 -11.85
N LEU A 39 9.00 13.48 -10.98
CA LEU A 39 8.34 14.37 -10.01
C LEU A 39 7.85 15.62 -10.75
N LEU A 40 6.56 15.93 -10.63
CA LEU A 40 6.00 17.15 -11.22
C LEU A 40 6.14 18.35 -10.28
N GLU A 41 6.15 19.55 -10.85
CA GLU A 41 6.18 20.79 -10.09
C GLU A 41 4.93 20.92 -9.19
N GLY A 42 5.12 21.30 -7.93
CA GLY A 42 4.05 21.46 -6.94
C GLY A 42 3.65 20.16 -6.22
N GLU A 43 4.10 18.99 -6.66
CA GLU A 43 3.87 17.74 -5.95
C GLU A 43 4.66 17.69 -4.63
N ARG A 44 4.04 17.12 -3.59
CA ARG A 44 4.66 16.95 -2.27
C ARG A 44 4.91 15.49 -1.98
N ARG A 45 6.08 15.19 -1.43
CA ARG A 45 6.43 13.86 -0.94
C ARG A 45 5.96 13.70 0.50
N VAL A 46 5.28 12.59 0.77
CA VAL A 46 4.84 12.19 2.11
C VAL A 46 5.25 10.75 2.35
N MET A 47 5.88 10.49 3.49
CA MET A 47 6.11 9.13 3.99
C MET A 47 5.16 8.85 5.16
N LEU A 48 4.55 7.67 5.13
CA LEU A 48 3.72 7.17 6.21
C LEU A 48 4.49 6.12 7.00
N LEU A 49 4.66 6.34 8.31
CA LEU A 49 5.15 5.31 9.21
C LEU A 49 3.95 4.46 9.65
N ILE A 50 4.00 3.17 9.32
CA ILE A 50 2.95 2.21 9.64
C ILE A 50 3.42 1.32 10.78
N GLU A 51 2.70 1.34 11.90
CA GLU A 51 2.85 0.36 12.97
C GLU A 51 2.03 -0.91 12.62
N PRO A 52 2.68 -2.08 12.47
CA PRO A 52 1.96 -3.32 12.15
C PRO A 52 1.04 -3.77 13.28
N VAL A 53 -0.20 -4.15 12.93
CA VAL A 53 -1.16 -4.79 13.83
C VAL A 53 -1.37 -6.27 13.51
N LYS A 54 -1.10 -6.69 12.27
CA LYS A 54 -1.18 -8.09 11.83
C LYS A 54 -0.27 -8.34 10.64
N VAL A 55 0.47 -9.44 10.66
CA VAL A 55 1.34 -9.89 9.57
C VAL A 55 0.97 -11.32 9.17
N ARG A 56 0.84 -11.59 7.86
CA ARG A 56 0.53 -12.92 7.33
C ARG A 56 1.36 -13.20 6.07
N ARG A 57 2.02 -14.36 6.00
CA ARG A 57 2.54 -14.90 4.73
C ARG A 57 1.47 -15.78 4.09
N VAL A 58 1.21 -15.57 2.81
CA VAL A 58 0.27 -16.36 2.02
C VAL A 58 1.04 -17.01 0.89
N VAL A 59 1.06 -18.34 0.89
CA VAL A 59 1.66 -19.16 -0.17
C VAL A 59 0.52 -19.87 -0.90
N GLY A 60 0.51 -19.79 -2.23
CA GLY A 60 -0.51 -20.40 -3.08
C GLY A 60 -1.56 -19.41 -3.59
N VAL A 61 -2.77 -19.90 -3.86
CA VAL A 61 -3.91 -19.09 -4.32
C VAL A 61 -4.91 -19.01 -3.17
N GLU A 62 -5.42 -17.82 -2.87
CA GLU A 62 -6.45 -17.66 -1.84
C GLU A 62 -7.70 -18.41 -2.31
N PRO A 63 -8.35 -19.23 -1.46
CA PRO A 63 -9.57 -19.92 -1.84
C PRO A 63 -10.61 -18.91 -2.31
N PHE A 64 -11.26 -19.19 -3.44
CA PHE A 64 -12.35 -18.37 -3.95
C PHE A 64 -13.40 -18.21 -2.85
N ARG A 65 -13.64 -16.97 -2.40
CA ARG A 65 -14.76 -16.69 -1.50
C ARG A 65 -16.02 -16.63 -2.35
N PRO A 66 -17.06 -17.43 -2.07
CA PRO A 66 -18.34 -17.28 -2.73
C PRO A 66 -18.80 -15.83 -2.61
N GLY A 67 -19.21 -15.23 -3.72
CA GLY A 67 -19.83 -13.90 -3.68
C GLY A 67 -21.09 -13.96 -2.83
N VAL A 68 -21.29 -12.98 -1.96
CA VAL A 68 -22.55 -12.80 -1.26
C VAL A 68 -23.49 -12.09 -2.23
N LEU A 69 -24.43 -12.83 -2.82
CA LEU A 69 -25.57 -12.22 -3.50
C LEU A 69 -26.59 -11.84 -2.42
N PRO A 70 -27.11 -10.59 -2.40
CA PRO A 70 -28.27 -10.30 -1.58
C PRO A 70 -29.43 -11.20 -2.05
N GLU A 71 -30.13 -11.85 -1.12
CA GLU A 71 -31.27 -12.69 -1.47
C GLU A 71 -32.28 -11.84 -2.25
N ALA A 72 -32.58 -12.28 -3.47
CA ALA A 72 -33.67 -11.71 -4.25
C ALA A 72 -34.93 -11.83 -3.40
N GLY A 73 -35.43 -10.69 -2.91
CA GLY A 73 -36.61 -10.63 -2.08
C GLY A 73 -37.72 -11.47 -2.69
N ALA A 74 -38.28 -12.35 -1.86
CA ALA A 74 -39.53 -13.03 -2.13
C ALA A 74 -40.61 -11.97 -2.37
N GLY A 75 -40.81 -11.62 -3.65
CA GLY A 75 -42.01 -10.96 -4.13
C GLY A 75 -43.13 -11.97 -4.05
N SER A 76 -43.90 -11.90 -2.97
CA SER A 76 -45.24 -12.45 -2.89
C SER A 76 -46.15 -11.71 -3.86
N GLU A 77 -46.78 -12.45 -4.78
CA GLU A 77 -48.19 -12.26 -5.14
C GLU A 77 -48.77 -13.57 -5.67
#